data_AF-B9A0R4-F1
#
_entry.id   AF-B9A0R4-F1
#
_cell.length_a   1.000
_cell.length_b   1.000
_cell.length_c   1.000
_cell.angle_alpha   90.00
_cell.angle_beta   90.00
_cell.angle_gamma   90.00
#
_symmetry.space_group_name_H-M   'P 1'
#
loop_
_entity.id
_entity.type
_entity.pdbx_description
1 polymer ?
#
loop_
_entity_poly.entity_id
_entity_poly.type
_entity_poly.pdbx_seq_one_letter_code
_entity_poly.pdbx_strand_id
1 'polypeptide(L)'
;SPQIVNDGVNILKEIELEDNVENTGVALIRQAASKTNDAAGDGTTTATVLAHAIVKEGLRNVAAGANSIALKRGIDKATAFLVGKIKDHAKPIEDSKAIAQVGTISAGNDEEVGAMIAQAMDKVGKEGVISLEEGKSMFTELEITEGMRFDKGYISPYFVTDAERMEASFEEPVLLITDKKICILVQELVPVLEQVARSGRPLIIIAEDIEKEALATLVVNRLRGVLNVAAIKSPGFGDRRKAMLEDLATLTGAQVITEDAGFASGCSKLDQLGKARRVIITKDSTTIVADGNEAAVKTRVEQIRRQIEETESSYDKEKLQERLAKLSGGVAVIKVGAATETEMKDRKLRLEDAINATKAAVEEGIVPGGGTTYVHLAPELHTWATANLTGEELTGAIIVSKALSAPVKRIAANAGFNGAVIAENVREKDFNIGFNAMTGEFEDMFVAGIVD
;
A
#
# COMPACT_ATOMS: atom_id res chain seq x y z
N SER A 1 14.40 16.42 17.71
CA SER A 1 15.68 15.70 17.53
C SER A 1 15.92 15.53 16.04
N PRO A 2 17.18 15.52 15.56
CA PRO A 2 17.43 15.17 14.16
C PRO A 2 16.96 13.74 13.92
N GLN A 3 16.26 13.52 12.80
CA GLN A 3 15.82 12.19 12.37
C GLN A 3 16.83 11.65 11.36
N ILE A 4 17.26 10.41 11.55
CA ILE A 4 18.07 9.69 10.58
C ILE A 4 17.08 8.94 9.68
N VAL A 5 17.12 9.20 8.37
CA VAL A 5 16.18 8.66 7.40
C VAL A 5 16.96 8.08 6.23
N ASN A 6 16.69 6.82 5.92
CA ASN A 6 17.25 6.13 4.76
C ASN A 6 16.23 5.92 3.63
N ASP A 7 14.98 6.34 3.85
CA ASP A 7 13.88 6.23 2.89
C ASP A 7 13.79 7.46 1.98
N GLY A 8 13.67 7.21 0.67
CA GLY A 8 13.54 8.23 -0.36
C GLY A 8 12.23 9.02 -0.28
N VAL A 9 11.13 8.41 0.17
CA VAL A 9 9.81 9.08 0.27
C VAL A 9 9.89 10.24 1.26
N ASN A 10 10.35 9.96 2.48
CA ASN A 10 10.45 10.95 3.54
C ASN A 10 11.47 12.04 3.21
N ILE A 11 12.61 11.69 2.60
CA ILE A 11 13.59 12.68 2.15
C ILE A 11 12.96 13.62 1.09
N LEU A 12 12.25 13.08 0.10
CA LEU A 12 11.64 13.89 -0.95
C LEU A 12 10.54 14.83 -0.44
N LYS A 13 9.81 14.45 0.61
CA LYS A 13 8.78 15.30 1.25
C LYS A 13 9.39 16.56 1.87
N GLU A 14 10.56 16.44 2.50
CA GLU A 14 11.21 17.53 3.24
C GLU A 14 12.06 18.47 2.38
N ILE A 15 12.41 18.10 1.14
CA ILE A 15 13.25 18.95 0.28
C ILE A 15 12.42 20.11 -0.27
N GLU A 16 12.57 21.32 0.29
CA GLU A 16 12.03 22.56 -0.27
C GLU A 16 13.16 23.54 -0.60
N LEU A 17 13.04 24.20 -1.75
CA LEU A 17 14.00 25.21 -2.19
C LEU A 17 13.42 26.62 -2.03
N GLU A 18 14.28 27.59 -1.69
CA GLU A 18 13.88 29.00 -1.55
C GLU A 18 13.44 29.62 -2.90
N ASP A 19 14.07 29.20 -4.01
CA ASP A 19 13.69 29.65 -5.33
C ASP A 19 12.41 28.94 -5.81
N ASN A 20 11.37 29.71 -6.08
CA ASN A 20 10.06 29.18 -6.48
C ASN A 20 10.10 28.37 -7.79
N VAL A 21 10.97 28.71 -8.74
CA VAL A 21 11.07 28.01 -10.03
C VAL A 21 11.76 26.66 -9.85
N GLU A 22 12.88 26.65 -9.11
CA GLU A 22 13.57 25.41 -8.78
C GLU A 22 12.69 24.49 -7.91
N ASN A 23 11.99 25.07 -6.92
CA ASN A 23 11.07 24.34 -6.05
C ASN A 23 9.89 23.76 -6.83
N THR A 24 9.42 24.44 -7.88
CA THR A 24 8.41 23.87 -8.80
C THR A 24 8.94 22.61 -9.49
N GLY A 25 10.21 22.61 -9.91
CA GLY A 25 10.87 21.42 -10.47
C GLY A 25 10.94 20.27 -9.47
N VAL A 26 11.30 20.56 -8.21
CA VAL A 26 11.30 19.57 -7.12
C VAL A 26 9.90 19.01 -6.89
N ALA A 27 8.88 19.86 -6.86
CA ALA A 27 7.49 19.44 -6.65
C ALA A 27 6.99 18.48 -7.75
N LEU A 28 7.40 18.69 -9.01
CA LEU A 28 7.05 17.79 -10.12
C LEU A 28 7.67 16.41 -9.96
N ILE A 29 8.94 16.33 -9.55
CA ILE A 29 9.63 15.05 -9.30
C ILE A 29 9.02 14.37 -8.07
N ARG A 30 8.76 15.12 -7.00
CA ARG A 30 8.10 14.63 -5.79
C ARG A 30 6.74 14.01 -6.10
N GLN A 31 5.95 14.66 -6.96
CA GLN A 31 4.66 14.13 -7.38
C GLN A 31 4.79 12.82 -8.17
N ALA A 32 5.80 12.70 -9.03
CA ALA A 32 6.06 11.46 -9.76
C ALA A 32 6.45 10.32 -8.81
N ALA A 33 7.39 10.57 -7.89
CA ALA A 33 7.83 9.58 -6.92
C ALA A 33 6.71 9.17 -5.94
N SER A 34 5.90 10.12 -5.46
CA SER A 34 4.74 9.82 -4.60
C SER A 34 3.74 8.92 -5.29
N LYS A 35 3.42 9.18 -6.57
CA LYS A 35 2.50 8.32 -7.33
C LYS A 35 3.05 6.91 -7.56
N THR A 36 4.36 6.78 -7.73
CA THR A 36 5.00 5.46 -7.80
C THR A 36 4.84 4.72 -6.48
N ASN A 37 5.07 5.39 -5.34
CA ASN A 37 4.87 4.79 -4.03
C ASN A 37 3.41 4.37 -3.80
N ASP A 38 2.46 5.23 -4.15
CA ASP A 38 1.04 4.95 -3.95
C ASP A 38 0.56 3.76 -4.80
N ALA A 39 1.20 3.49 -5.94
CA ALA A 39 0.83 2.42 -6.86
C ALA A 39 1.59 1.11 -6.61
N ALA A 40 2.90 1.18 -6.36
CA ALA A 40 3.78 0.01 -6.26
C ALA A 40 4.28 -0.27 -4.84
N GLY A 41 4.19 0.70 -3.92
CA GLY A 41 4.64 0.56 -2.54
C GLY A 41 6.15 0.73 -2.30
N ASP A 42 6.93 0.87 -3.37
CA ASP A 42 8.39 1.12 -3.37
C ASP A 42 8.80 1.83 -4.68
N GLY A 43 10.08 2.09 -4.89
CA GLY A 43 10.65 2.56 -6.15
C GLY A 43 10.77 4.07 -6.28
N THR A 44 10.53 4.83 -5.21
CA THR A 44 10.58 6.31 -5.22
C THR A 44 11.94 6.87 -5.61
N THR A 45 13.01 6.25 -5.10
CA THR A 45 14.39 6.61 -5.45
C THR A 45 14.67 6.30 -6.93
N THR A 46 14.26 5.14 -7.41
CA THR A 46 14.43 4.72 -8.81
C THR A 46 13.66 5.64 -9.76
N ALA A 47 12.41 5.97 -9.44
CA ALA A 47 11.58 6.91 -10.19
C ALA A 47 12.25 8.29 -10.27
N THR A 48 12.83 8.76 -9.16
CA THR A 48 13.54 10.05 -9.10
C THR A 48 14.79 10.06 -9.98
N VAL A 49 15.60 9.00 -9.91
CA VAL A 49 16.83 8.86 -10.72
C VAL A 49 16.52 8.79 -12.21
N LEU A 50 15.51 8.01 -12.61
CA LEU A 50 15.07 7.91 -14.00
C LEU A 50 14.48 9.23 -14.50
N ALA A 51 13.61 9.87 -13.71
CA ALA A 51 13.04 11.17 -14.04
C ALA A 51 14.13 12.22 -14.28
N HIS A 52 15.13 12.29 -13.39
CA HIS A 52 16.27 13.18 -13.56
C HIS A 52 17.04 12.91 -14.86
N ALA A 53 17.34 11.64 -15.15
CA ALA A 53 18.07 11.26 -16.36
C ALA A 53 17.33 11.63 -17.65
N ILE A 54 16.01 11.38 -17.69
CA ILE A 54 15.16 11.70 -18.84
C ILE A 54 15.02 13.22 -19.02
N VAL A 55 14.77 13.96 -17.94
CA VAL A 55 14.62 15.43 -17.99
C VAL A 55 15.91 16.09 -18.43
N LYS A 56 17.07 15.67 -17.89
CA LYS A 56 18.37 16.24 -18.25
C LYS A 56 18.69 16.10 -19.74
N GLU A 57 18.52 14.89 -20.29
CA GLU A 57 18.77 14.65 -21.71
C GLU A 57 17.65 15.23 -22.60
N GLY A 58 16.40 15.25 -22.14
CA GLY A 58 15.28 15.90 -22.81
C GLY A 58 15.51 17.40 -23.00
N LEU A 59 15.85 18.11 -21.94
CA LEU A 59 16.12 19.55 -21.98
C LEU A 59 17.31 19.88 -22.89
N ARG A 60 18.35 19.03 -22.91
CA ARG A 60 19.49 19.20 -23.82
C ARG A 60 19.07 19.15 -25.30
N ASN A 61 18.16 18.25 -25.66
CA ASN A 61 17.66 18.15 -27.04
C ASN A 61 16.71 19.29 -27.39
N VAL A 62 15.85 19.72 -26.45
CA VAL A 62 14.98 20.88 -26.65
C VAL A 62 15.81 22.16 -26.83
N ALA A 63 16.87 22.35 -26.04
CA ALA A 63 17.80 23.48 -26.19
C ALA A 63 18.53 23.47 -27.55
N ALA A 64 18.70 22.30 -28.17
CA ALA A 64 19.25 22.14 -29.51
C ALA A 64 18.22 22.42 -30.64
N GLY A 65 16.97 22.77 -30.29
CA GLY A 65 15.92 23.14 -31.23
C GLY A 65 14.94 22.01 -31.59
N ALA A 66 15.01 20.86 -30.91
CA ALA A 66 14.07 19.77 -31.15
C ALA A 66 12.65 20.09 -30.63
N ASN A 67 11.63 19.61 -31.34
CA ASN A 67 10.23 19.75 -30.95
C ASN A 67 9.92 18.92 -29.69
N SER A 68 9.55 19.61 -28.61
CA SER A 68 9.24 19.00 -27.33
C SER A 68 8.04 18.03 -27.37
N ILE A 69 7.05 18.28 -28.23
CA ILE A 69 5.87 17.43 -28.36
C ILE A 69 6.22 16.11 -29.05
N ALA A 70 7.02 16.16 -30.12
CA ALA A 70 7.47 14.96 -30.82
C ALA A 70 8.42 14.12 -29.94
N LEU A 71 9.34 14.76 -29.22
CA LEU A 71 10.20 14.09 -28.23
C LEU A 71 9.38 13.35 -27.18
N LYS A 72 8.36 14.02 -26.61
CA LYS A 72 7.45 13.41 -25.63
C LYS A 72 6.77 12.16 -26.21
N ARG A 73 6.22 12.24 -27.42
CA ARG A 73 5.59 11.07 -28.08
C ARG A 73 6.56 9.91 -28.24
N GLY A 74 7.82 10.19 -28.57
CA GLY A 74 8.89 9.19 -28.61
C GLY A 74 9.14 8.52 -27.27
N ILE A 75 9.20 9.31 -26.19
CA ILE A 75 9.34 8.83 -24.80
C ILE A 75 8.14 7.95 -24.43
N ASP A 76 6.91 8.40 -24.67
CA ASP A 76 5.68 7.66 -24.33
C ASP A 76 5.65 6.28 -25.03
N LYS A 77 6.00 6.23 -26.33
CA LYS A 77 6.08 4.99 -27.11
C LYS A 77 7.17 4.04 -26.60
N ALA A 78 8.34 4.58 -26.23
CA ALA A 78 9.44 3.80 -25.66
C ALA A 78 9.06 3.19 -24.30
N THR A 79 8.41 3.97 -23.44
CA THR A 79 7.91 3.49 -22.14
C THR A 79 6.88 2.38 -22.31
N ALA A 80 5.93 2.53 -23.24
CA ALA A 80 4.93 1.49 -23.52
C ALA A 80 5.57 0.17 -23.98
N PHE A 81 6.59 0.24 -24.84
CA PHE A 81 7.36 -0.93 -25.26
C PHE A 81 8.08 -1.60 -24.08
N LEU A 82 8.75 -0.81 -23.23
CA LEU A 82 9.46 -1.32 -22.06
C LEU A 82 8.53 -2.01 -21.06
N VAL A 83 7.36 -1.44 -20.76
CA VAL A 83 6.39 -2.05 -19.85
C VAL A 83 5.93 -3.41 -20.35
N GLY A 84 5.67 -3.53 -21.66
CA GLY A 84 5.35 -4.83 -22.28
C GLY A 84 6.48 -5.84 -22.11
N LYS A 85 7.73 -5.42 -22.33
CA LYS A 85 8.90 -6.30 -22.20
C LYS A 85 9.20 -6.71 -20.76
N ILE A 86 9.09 -5.80 -19.80
CA ILE A 86 9.23 -6.12 -18.38
C ILE A 86 8.21 -7.18 -17.99
N LYS A 87 6.96 -7.04 -18.43
CA LYS A 87 5.91 -8.03 -18.18
C LYS A 87 6.21 -9.40 -18.80
N ASP A 88 6.79 -9.44 -20.00
CA ASP A 88 7.20 -10.70 -20.64
C ASP A 88 8.34 -11.40 -19.88
N HIS A 89 9.19 -10.64 -19.19
CA HIS A 89 10.33 -11.15 -18.41
C HIS A 89 10.00 -11.39 -16.92
N ALA A 90 8.85 -10.91 -16.44
CA ALA A 90 8.40 -11.09 -15.07
C ALA A 90 8.16 -12.57 -14.77
N LYS A 91 8.75 -13.05 -13.67
CA LYS A 91 8.54 -14.42 -13.18
C LYS A 91 7.51 -14.39 -12.05
N PRO A 92 6.44 -15.20 -12.12
CA PRO A 92 5.46 -15.27 -11.04
C PRO A 92 6.09 -15.86 -9.77
N ILE A 93 5.69 -15.34 -8.61
CA ILE A 93 6.11 -15.88 -7.32
C ILE A 93 5.11 -16.95 -6.86
N GLU A 94 5.60 -18.18 -6.75
CA GLU A 94 4.85 -19.30 -6.16
C GLU A 94 5.44 -19.75 -4.82
N ASP A 95 6.73 -19.49 -4.59
CA ASP A 95 7.46 -19.99 -3.43
C ASP A 95 7.59 -18.93 -2.32
N SER A 96 7.33 -19.34 -1.08
CA SER A 96 7.56 -18.53 0.13
C SER A 96 9.01 -18.02 0.25
N LYS A 97 9.98 -18.76 -0.31
CA LYS A 97 11.40 -18.34 -0.36
C LYS A 97 11.58 -17.07 -1.20
N ALA A 98 10.91 -16.96 -2.35
CA ALA A 98 11.01 -15.78 -3.20
C ALA A 98 10.31 -14.57 -2.55
N ILE A 99 9.20 -14.79 -1.84
CA ILE A 99 8.56 -13.75 -1.01
C ILE A 99 9.53 -13.23 0.06
N ALA A 100 10.23 -14.12 0.75
CA ALA A 100 11.22 -13.74 1.75
C ALA A 100 12.37 -12.94 1.15
N GLN A 101 12.84 -13.30 -0.05
CA GLN A 101 13.89 -12.57 -0.77
C GLN A 101 13.46 -11.14 -1.09
N VAL A 102 12.28 -10.95 -1.69
CA VAL A 102 11.73 -9.60 -1.97
C VAL A 102 11.64 -8.79 -0.68
N GLY A 103 11.04 -9.36 0.37
CA GLY A 103 10.89 -8.68 1.65
C GLY A 103 12.22 -8.31 2.30
N THR A 104 13.25 -9.15 2.15
CA THR A 104 14.60 -8.89 2.68
C THR A 104 15.24 -7.68 2.01
N ILE A 105 15.19 -7.60 0.68
CA ILE A 105 15.81 -6.50 -0.08
C ILE A 105 15.12 -5.18 0.24
N SER A 106 13.78 -5.16 0.17
CA SER A 106 12.98 -3.96 0.44
C SER A 106 13.10 -3.50 1.89
N ALA A 107 13.35 -4.40 2.84
CA ALA A 107 13.65 -4.05 4.24
C ALA A 107 15.09 -3.55 4.47
N GLY A 108 15.89 -3.39 3.41
CA GLY A 108 17.29 -2.95 3.50
C GLY A 108 18.28 -4.08 3.82
N ASN A 109 18.03 -5.28 3.30
CA ASN A 109 18.77 -6.52 3.55
C ASN A 109 18.61 -7.08 4.97
N ASP A 110 17.38 -7.00 5.51
CA ASP A 110 17.03 -7.59 6.81
C ASP A 110 16.33 -8.95 6.60
N GLU A 111 17.09 -10.03 6.76
CA GLU A 111 16.59 -11.40 6.58
C GLU A 111 15.52 -11.79 7.61
N GLU A 112 15.60 -11.26 8.83
CA GLU A 112 14.63 -11.56 9.89
C GLU A 112 13.26 -11.01 9.50
N VAL A 113 13.23 -9.77 9.01
CA VAL A 113 12.03 -9.11 8.49
C VAL A 113 11.46 -9.84 7.27
N GLY A 114 12.31 -10.19 6.30
CA GLY A 114 11.88 -10.93 5.12
C GLY A 114 11.25 -12.28 5.46
N ALA A 115 11.86 -13.02 6.39
CA ALA A 115 11.32 -14.29 6.88
C ALA A 115 9.99 -14.12 7.63
N MET A 116 9.84 -13.06 8.44
CA MET A 116 8.59 -12.76 9.14
C MET A 116 7.46 -12.42 8.16
N ILE A 117 7.74 -11.63 7.12
CA ILE A 117 6.75 -11.28 6.10
C ILE A 117 6.31 -12.53 5.33
N ALA A 118 7.26 -13.39 4.93
CA ALA A 118 6.94 -14.64 4.26
C ALA A 118 6.07 -15.57 5.13
N GLN A 119 6.41 -15.71 6.42
CA GLN A 119 5.58 -16.46 7.37
C GLN A 119 4.19 -15.85 7.55
N ALA A 120 4.09 -14.52 7.60
CA ALA A 120 2.81 -13.84 7.68
C ALA A 120 1.95 -14.16 6.44
N MET A 121 2.51 -13.97 5.23
CA MET A 121 1.80 -14.24 3.97
C MET A 121 1.39 -15.71 3.81
N ASP A 122 2.22 -16.66 4.24
CA ASP A 122 1.88 -18.09 4.21
C ASP A 122 0.68 -18.41 5.12
N LYS A 123 0.55 -17.69 6.24
CA LYS A 123 -0.52 -17.88 7.23
C LYS A 123 -1.83 -17.21 6.83
N VAL A 124 -1.78 -15.97 6.36
CA VAL A 124 -2.98 -15.20 5.98
C VAL A 124 -3.39 -15.42 4.51
N GLY A 125 -2.52 -16.03 3.71
CA GLY A 125 -2.72 -16.25 2.28
C GLY A 125 -2.43 -15.01 1.44
N LYS A 126 -2.52 -15.16 0.11
CA LYS A 126 -2.20 -14.09 -0.87
C LYS A 126 -3.07 -12.83 -0.72
N GLU A 127 -4.34 -12.99 -0.34
CA GLU A 127 -5.26 -11.88 -0.10
C GLU A 127 -5.30 -11.43 1.37
N GLY A 128 -4.45 -12.02 2.21
CA GLY A 128 -4.34 -11.71 3.61
C GLY A 128 -3.83 -10.30 3.85
N VAL A 129 -4.26 -9.70 4.96
CA VAL A 129 -3.84 -8.34 5.32
C VAL A 129 -2.78 -8.42 6.41
N ILE A 130 -1.65 -7.76 6.16
CA ILE A 130 -0.60 -7.54 7.15
C ILE A 130 -0.76 -6.12 7.70
N SER A 131 -0.84 -6.00 9.02
CA SER A 131 -0.92 -4.73 9.75
C SER A 131 0.31 -4.56 10.64
N LEU A 132 0.81 -3.32 10.75
CA LEU A 132 1.97 -2.98 11.57
C LEU A 132 1.55 -2.25 12.83
N GLU A 133 2.01 -2.76 13.98
CA GLU A 133 1.80 -2.18 15.30
C GLU A 133 3.13 -1.82 15.99
N GLU A 134 3.08 -0.86 16.91
CA GLU A 134 4.22 -0.52 17.75
C GLU A 134 4.32 -1.51 18.92
N GLY A 135 5.41 -2.27 18.95
CA GLY A 135 5.68 -3.26 19.99
C GLY A 135 6.16 -2.60 21.28
N LYS A 136 5.82 -3.20 22.42
CA LYS A 136 6.36 -2.80 23.74
C LYS A 136 7.65 -3.55 24.09
N SER A 137 7.98 -4.59 23.33
CA SER A 137 9.17 -5.42 23.51
C SER A 137 10.32 -4.93 22.62
N MET A 138 11.52 -5.44 22.89
CA MET A 138 12.72 -5.17 22.07
C MET A 138 12.72 -5.96 20.76
N PHE A 139 11.90 -7.02 20.68
CA PHE A 139 11.87 -7.96 19.57
C PHE A 139 10.61 -7.74 18.75
N THR A 140 10.72 -7.99 17.45
CA THR A 140 9.56 -7.96 16.56
C THR A 140 8.77 -9.27 16.72
N GLU A 141 7.46 -9.16 16.90
CA GLU A 141 6.58 -10.32 17.13
C GLU A 141 5.51 -10.39 16.05
N LEU A 142 5.28 -11.59 15.50
CA LEU A 142 4.18 -11.87 14.58
C LEU A 142 3.02 -12.51 15.33
N GLU A 143 1.88 -11.82 15.37
CA GLU A 143 0.62 -12.30 15.94
C GLU A 143 -0.40 -12.48 14.80
N ILE A 144 -1.14 -13.59 14.81
CA ILE A 144 -2.27 -13.76 13.89
C ILE A 144 -3.52 -13.48 14.69
N THR A 145 -4.26 -12.48 14.26
CA THR A 145 -5.53 -12.08 14.86
C THR A 145 -6.64 -12.15 13.83
N GLU A 146 -7.87 -12.26 14.28
CA GLU A 146 -9.00 -12.15 13.39
C GLU A 146 -9.17 -10.70 12.94
N GLY A 147 -9.54 -10.51 11.69
CA GLY A 147 -9.74 -9.17 11.17
C GLY A 147 -10.27 -9.18 9.75
N MET A 148 -10.62 -8.00 9.26
CA MET A 148 -11.19 -7.83 7.94
C MET A 148 -10.75 -6.50 7.33
N ARG A 149 -10.50 -6.52 6.03
CA ARG A 149 -10.32 -5.31 5.21
C ARG A 149 -11.39 -5.20 4.13
N PHE A 150 -11.87 -3.99 3.90
CA PHE A 150 -12.81 -3.70 2.83
C PHE A 150 -12.57 -2.33 2.20
N ASP A 151 -12.99 -2.19 0.94
CA ASP A 151 -12.64 -1.08 0.05
C ASP A 151 -13.62 0.10 0.20
N LYS A 152 -13.72 0.61 1.42
CA LYS A 152 -14.38 1.87 1.78
C LYS A 152 -13.51 2.62 2.76
N GLY A 153 -13.20 3.86 2.45
CA GLY A 153 -12.45 4.75 3.33
C GLY A 153 -13.32 5.75 4.08
N TYR A 154 -12.66 6.69 4.74
CA TYR A 154 -13.32 7.75 5.49
C TYR A 154 -14.19 8.63 4.57
N ILE A 155 -15.35 9.06 5.07
CA ILE A 155 -16.24 9.97 4.31
C ILE A 155 -15.61 11.37 4.19
N SER A 156 -14.79 11.76 5.16
CA SER A 156 -14.15 13.07 5.20
C SER A 156 -12.68 12.98 5.63
N PRO A 157 -11.74 13.65 4.93
CA PRO A 157 -10.34 13.72 5.33
C PRO A 157 -10.13 14.37 6.70
N TYR A 158 -11.11 15.12 7.22
CA TYR A 158 -11.02 15.73 8.56
C TYR A 158 -11.06 14.71 9.71
N PHE A 159 -11.27 13.41 9.42
CA PHE A 159 -11.15 12.35 10.41
C PHE A 159 -9.72 11.79 10.56
N VAL A 160 -8.80 12.17 9.67
CA VAL A 160 -7.39 11.75 9.69
C VAL A 160 -6.76 12.07 11.06
N THR A 161 -6.10 11.07 11.64
CA THR A 161 -5.37 11.20 12.91
C THR A 161 -3.88 11.39 12.67
N ASP A 162 -3.36 10.78 11.60
CA ASP A 162 -1.98 10.89 11.15
C ASP A 162 -1.95 11.62 9.81
N ALA A 163 -1.51 12.89 9.83
CA ALA A 163 -1.46 13.74 8.66
C ALA A 163 -0.32 13.38 7.69
N GLU A 164 0.73 12.68 8.15
CA GLU A 164 1.86 12.27 7.30
C GLU A 164 1.48 11.10 6.41
N ARG A 165 0.71 10.16 6.98
CA ARG A 165 0.20 8.95 6.31
C ARG A 165 -1.18 9.14 5.68
N MET A 166 -1.86 10.25 5.99
CA MET A 166 -3.24 10.51 5.57
C MET A 166 -4.19 9.37 5.99
N GLU A 167 -4.02 8.85 7.20
CA GLU A 167 -4.81 7.75 7.76
C GLU A 167 -5.48 8.12 9.09
N ALA A 168 -6.62 7.51 9.37
CA ALA A 168 -7.27 7.56 10.67
C ALA A 168 -7.06 6.22 11.39
N SER A 169 -6.18 6.22 12.38
CA SER A 169 -5.84 5.06 13.22
C SER A 169 -6.44 5.25 14.61
N PHE A 170 -7.26 4.31 15.04
CA PHE A 170 -7.90 4.33 16.35
C PHE A 170 -7.59 3.05 17.13
N GLU A 171 -7.10 3.21 18.35
CA GLU A 171 -6.84 2.14 19.31
C GLU A 171 -8.09 1.88 20.17
N GLU A 172 -8.37 0.60 20.40
CA GLU A 172 -9.53 0.10 21.13
C GLU A 172 -10.86 0.82 20.79
N PRO A 173 -11.22 1.01 19.51
CA PRO A 173 -12.44 1.72 19.17
C PRO A 173 -13.69 0.88 19.45
N VAL A 174 -14.79 1.59 19.63
CA VAL A 174 -16.14 1.04 19.67
C VAL A 174 -16.78 1.24 18.29
N LEU A 175 -17.48 0.23 17.76
CA LEU A 175 -18.05 0.24 16.42
C LEU A 175 -19.57 0.27 16.46
N LEU A 176 -20.15 1.27 15.80
CA LEU A 176 -21.57 1.33 15.51
C LEU A 176 -21.81 0.86 14.08
N ILE A 177 -22.56 -0.22 13.92
CA ILE A 177 -22.86 -0.82 12.62
C ILE A 177 -24.37 -0.71 12.34
N THR A 178 -24.73 -0.02 11.27
CA THR A 178 -26.12 0.16 10.86
C THR A 178 -26.28 0.10 9.34
N ASP A 179 -27.43 -0.41 8.88
CA ASP A 179 -27.81 -0.35 7.47
C ASP A 179 -28.55 0.95 7.10
N LYS A 180 -28.83 1.82 8.08
CA LYS A 180 -29.52 3.09 7.93
C LYS A 180 -28.69 4.16 7.28
N LYS A 181 -29.37 5.10 6.64
CA LYS A 181 -28.84 6.45 6.37
C LYS A 181 -29.01 7.33 7.59
N ILE A 182 -27.92 7.93 8.05
CA ILE A 182 -27.92 8.83 9.19
C ILE A 182 -28.20 10.24 8.67
N CYS A 183 -29.44 10.70 8.85
CA CYS A 183 -29.87 12.03 8.42
C CYS A 183 -29.69 13.05 9.55
N ILE A 184 -30.17 12.74 10.76
CA ILE A 184 -30.23 13.69 11.89
C ILE A 184 -29.42 13.15 13.08
N LEU A 185 -28.24 13.72 13.29
CA LEU A 185 -27.33 13.32 14.38
C LEU A 185 -27.98 13.42 15.78
N VAL A 186 -28.78 14.46 15.99
CA VAL A 186 -29.26 14.86 17.33
C VAL A 186 -30.25 13.84 17.92
N GLN A 187 -31.08 13.20 17.09
CA GLN A 187 -32.09 12.26 17.55
C GLN A 187 -31.58 10.81 17.56
N GLU A 188 -30.69 10.46 16.63
CA GLU A 188 -30.28 9.06 16.40
C GLU A 188 -28.98 8.69 17.10
N LEU A 189 -28.05 9.65 17.26
CA LEU A 189 -26.68 9.35 17.70
C LEU A 189 -26.29 9.98 19.04
N VAL A 190 -26.94 11.05 19.50
CA VAL A 190 -26.58 11.73 20.76
C VAL A 190 -26.51 10.77 21.96
N PRO A 191 -27.48 9.86 22.18
CA PRO A 191 -27.41 8.93 23.30
C PRO A 191 -26.18 8.00 23.26
N VAL A 192 -25.80 7.56 22.06
CA VAL A 192 -24.61 6.72 21.83
C VAL A 192 -23.33 7.55 22.03
N LEU A 193 -23.28 8.76 21.46
CA LEU A 193 -22.16 9.67 21.57
C LEU A 193 -21.87 10.05 23.03
N GLU A 194 -22.90 10.31 23.84
CA GLU A 194 -22.74 10.60 25.27
C GLU A 194 -22.20 9.40 26.07
N GLN A 195 -22.56 8.18 25.70
CA GLN A 195 -22.02 6.98 26.35
C GLN A 195 -20.57 6.75 25.96
N VAL A 196 -20.24 6.90 24.67
CA VAL A 196 -18.87 6.69 24.18
C VAL A 196 -17.95 7.79 24.70
N ALA A 197 -18.39 9.05 24.71
CA ALA A 197 -17.65 10.16 25.30
C ALA A 197 -17.33 9.92 26.79
N ARG A 198 -18.28 9.37 27.57
CA ARG A 198 -18.03 8.99 28.97
C ARG A 198 -17.02 7.87 29.13
N SER A 199 -16.96 6.95 28.17
CA SER A 199 -15.97 5.86 28.18
C SER A 199 -14.56 6.31 27.78
N GLY A 200 -14.41 7.50 27.18
CA GLY A 200 -13.14 8.01 26.66
C GLY A 200 -12.61 7.26 25.44
N ARG A 201 -13.35 6.29 24.89
CA ARG A 201 -12.95 5.47 23.75
C ARG A 201 -13.33 6.13 22.42
N PRO A 202 -12.59 5.86 21.33
CA PRO A 202 -12.98 6.31 20.00
C PRO A 202 -14.24 5.60 19.48
N LEU A 203 -15.02 6.27 18.64
CA LEU A 203 -16.20 5.72 17.96
C LEU A 203 -15.97 5.62 16.45
N ILE A 204 -16.24 4.46 15.87
CA ILE A 204 -16.28 4.27 14.41
C ILE A 204 -17.73 4.00 14.01
N ILE A 205 -18.24 4.79 13.06
CA ILE A 205 -19.59 4.68 12.55
C ILE A 205 -19.53 4.08 11.14
N ILE A 206 -20.18 2.93 10.96
CA ILE A 206 -20.35 2.25 9.67
C ILE A 206 -21.84 2.28 9.33
N ALA A 207 -22.21 3.05 8.31
CA ALA A 207 -23.61 3.29 7.91
C ALA A 207 -23.78 3.24 6.38
N GLU A 208 -25.01 3.17 5.87
CA GLU A 208 -25.24 3.29 4.42
C GLU A 208 -24.68 4.61 3.89
N ASP A 209 -25.12 5.70 4.51
CA ASP A 209 -24.65 7.04 4.22
C ASP A 209 -24.82 7.94 5.43
N ILE A 210 -24.10 9.06 5.44
CA ILE A 210 -24.20 10.09 6.47
C ILE A 210 -24.44 11.42 5.77
N GLU A 211 -25.57 12.04 6.06
CA GLU A 211 -25.92 13.31 5.45
C GLU A 211 -25.02 14.45 5.91
N LYS A 212 -24.96 15.51 5.10
CA LYS A 212 -24.02 16.62 5.28
C LYS A 212 -24.14 17.30 6.64
N GLU A 213 -25.35 17.41 7.20
CA GLU A 213 -25.59 18.06 8.50
C GLU A 213 -25.01 17.23 9.66
N ALA A 214 -25.28 15.92 9.66
CA ALA A 214 -24.74 14.99 10.64
C ALA A 214 -23.20 14.90 10.53
N LEU A 215 -22.69 14.78 9.30
CA LEU A 215 -21.25 14.74 9.03
C LEU A 215 -20.54 16.01 9.51
N ALA A 216 -21.09 17.20 9.21
CA ALA A 216 -20.50 18.46 9.63
C ALA A 216 -20.37 18.55 11.15
N THR A 217 -21.38 18.06 11.87
CA THR A 217 -21.37 18.07 13.34
C THR A 217 -20.34 17.09 13.91
N LEU A 218 -20.19 15.90 13.32
CA LEU A 218 -19.13 14.94 13.71
C LEU A 218 -17.74 15.54 13.48
N VAL A 219 -17.52 16.15 12.31
CA VAL A 219 -16.24 16.78 11.96
C VAL A 219 -15.90 17.93 12.91
N VAL A 220 -16.86 18.82 13.18
CA VAL A 220 -16.63 19.95 14.10
C VAL A 220 -16.29 19.47 15.52
N ASN A 221 -16.97 18.44 16.02
CA ASN A 221 -16.67 17.90 17.35
C ASN A 221 -15.32 17.17 17.41
N ARG A 222 -14.93 16.50 16.32
CA ARG A 222 -13.60 15.90 16.17
C ARG A 222 -12.50 16.96 16.18
N LEU A 223 -12.63 18.01 15.37
CA LEU A 223 -11.66 19.12 15.29
C LEU A 223 -11.54 19.88 16.61
N ARG A 224 -12.61 19.94 17.41
CA ARG A 224 -12.60 20.52 18.76
C ARG A 224 -12.05 19.58 19.83
N GLY A 225 -11.72 18.33 19.49
CA GLY A 225 -11.25 17.32 20.43
C GLY A 225 -12.30 16.81 21.42
N VAL A 226 -13.58 17.12 21.20
CA VAL A 226 -14.68 16.72 22.09
C VAL A 226 -15.03 15.24 21.86
N LEU A 227 -14.94 14.77 20.61
CA LEU A 227 -15.24 13.40 20.22
C LEU A 227 -14.14 12.85 19.32
N ASN A 228 -13.58 11.69 19.68
CA ASN A 228 -12.72 10.93 18.78
C ASN A 228 -13.61 10.01 17.95
N VAL A 229 -14.01 10.48 16.77
CA VAL A 229 -14.95 9.77 15.89
C VAL A 229 -14.44 9.74 14.45
N ALA A 230 -14.71 8.63 13.75
CA ALA A 230 -14.60 8.54 12.31
C ALA A 230 -15.82 7.84 11.71
N ALA A 231 -16.10 8.16 10.46
CA ALA A 231 -17.31 7.69 9.79
C ALA A 231 -16.99 7.16 8.39
N ILE A 232 -17.57 6.00 8.08
CA ILE A 232 -17.25 5.16 6.93
C ILE A 232 -18.56 4.70 6.30
N LYS A 233 -18.58 4.60 4.97
CA LYS A 233 -19.71 3.98 4.27
C LYS A 233 -19.63 2.46 4.36
N SER A 234 -20.78 1.83 4.50
CA SER A 234 -20.93 0.38 4.45
C SER A 234 -20.44 -0.19 3.11
N PRO A 235 -19.80 -1.37 3.12
CA PRO A 235 -19.43 -2.05 1.89
C PRO A 235 -20.65 -2.71 1.23
N GLY A 236 -20.63 -2.79 -0.10
CA GLY A 236 -21.71 -3.40 -0.88
C GLY A 236 -22.99 -2.57 -0.99
N PHE A 237 -24.01 -3.17 -1.64
CA PHE A 237 -25.30 -2.54 -1.91
C PHE A 237 -26.44 -3.57 -1.74
N GLY A 238 -27.65 -3.12 -1.41
CA GLY A 238 -28.82 -3.99 -1.25
C GLY A 238 -28.61 -5.11 -0.23
N ASP A 239 -29.05 -6.33 -0.54
CA ASP A 239 -28.94 -7.49 0.36
C ASP A 239 -27.48 -7.87 0.68
N ARG A 240 -26.55 -7.58 -0.25
CA ARG A 240 -25.12 -7.83 0.00
C ARG A 240 -24.58 -6.94 1.10
N ARG A 241 -25.04 -5.69 1.17
CA ARG A 241 -24.67 -4.79 2.26
C ARG A 241 -25.10 -5.38 3.60
N LYS A 242 -26.35 -5.84 3.71
CA LYS A 242 -26.86 -6.47 4.94
C LYS A 242 -25.99 -7.66 5.35
N ALA A 243 -25.68 -8.54 4.40
CA ALA A 243 -24.82 -9.70 4.65
C ALA A 243 -23.39 -9.33 5.08
N MET A 244 -22.79 -8.29 4.47
CA MET A 244 -21.45 -7.81 4.86
C MET A 244 -21.44 -7.07 6.20
N LEU A 245 -22.50 -6.34 6.52
CA LEU A 245 -22.65 -5.71 7.84
C LEU A 245 -22.82 -6.75 8.95
N GLU A 246 -23.54 -7.84 8.69
CA GLU A 246 -23.60 -8.99 9.59
C GLU A 246 -22.24 -9.66 9.79
N ASP A 247 -21.44 -9.78 8.72
CA ASP A 247 -20.08 -10.33 8.79
C ASP A 247 -19.20 -9.47 9.70
N LEU A 248 -19.26 -8.14 9.54
CA LEU A 248 -18.55 -7.17 10.39
C LEU A 248 -19.04 -7.20 11.84
N ALA A 249 -20.35 -7.35 12.04
CA ALA A 249 -20.94 -7.46 13.37
C ALA A 249 -20.51 -8.75 14.06
N THR A 250 -20.44 -9.88 13.33
CA THR A 250 -19.96 -11.16 13.84
C THR A 250 -18.49 -11.08 14.24
N LEU A 251 -17.66 -10.42 13.43
CA LEU A 251 -16.23 -10.22 13.72
C LEU A 251 -16.03 -9.38 15.00
N THR A 252 -16.76 -8.27 15.12
CA THR A 252 -16.59 -7.30 16.22
C THR A 252 -17.47 -7.55 17.44
N GLY A 253 -18.35 -8.55 17.38
CA GLY A 253 -19.34 -8.85 18.43
C GLY A 253 -20.44 -7.80 18.53
N ALA A 254 -20.63 -6.97 17.49
CA ALA A 254 -21.68 -5.97 17.44
C ALA A 254 -23.04 -6.59 17.12
N GLN A 255 -24.10 -5.83 17.34
CA GLN A 255 -25.41 -6.09 16.75
C GLN A 255 -25.68 -5.07 15.65
N VAL A 256 -26.03 -5.53 14.43
CA VAL A 256 -26.42 -4.63 13.33
C VAL A 256 -27.74 -3.95 13.68
N ILE A 257 -27.76 -2.62 13.66
CA ILE A 257 -28.98 -1.84 13.85
C ILE A 257 -29.67 -1.70 12.48
N THR A 258 -30.77 -2.41 12.29
CA THR A 258 -31.54 -2.42 11.04
C THR A 258 -32.63 -1.35 10.98
N GLU A 259 -33.04 -0.97 9.76
CA GLU A 259 -34.24 -0.15 9.51
C GLU A 259 -35.49 -0.70 10.18
N ASP A 260 -35.76 -2.00 9.99
CA ASP A 260 -36.98 -2.69 10.43
C ASP A 260 -37.12 -2.80 11.95
N ALA A 261 -36.00 -2.89 12.68
CA ALA A 261 -36.01 -2.96 14.14
C ALA A 261 -36.21 -1.59 14.82
N GLY A 262 -36.00 -0.48 14.09
CA GLY A 262 -36.05 0.88 14.61
C GLY A 262 -34.95 1.18 15.66
N PHE A 263 -34.64 2.46 15.88
CA PHE A 263 -34.01 2.89 17.15
C PHE A 263 -35.12 2.96 18.21
N ALA A 264 -35.84 1.86 18.43
CA ALA A 264 -36.97 1.86 19.33
C ALA A 264 -36.46 2.02 20.78
N SER A 265 -36.66 3.22 21.32
CA SER A 265 -36.68 3.58 22.75
C SER A 265 -35.85 2.68 23.68
N GLY A 266 -34.54 2.98 23.82
CA GLY A 266 -33.66 2.34 24.81
C GLY A 266 -32.53 1.46 24.26
N CYS A 267 -32.43 1.30 22.93
CA CYS A 267 -31.41 0.49 22.21
C CYS A 267 -30.01 1.12 22.12
N SER A 268 -29.55 1.78 23.18
CA SER A 268 -28.19 2.33 23.28
C SER A 268 -27.55 1.77 24.54
N LYS A 269 -27.29 0.47 24.53
CA LYS A 269 -26.39 -0.14 25.52
C LYS A 269 -25.04 -0.34 24.84
N LEU A 270 -23.97 -0.02 25.56
CA LEU A 270 -22.57 -0.31 25.15
C LEU A 270 -22.39 -1.77 24.68
N ASP A 271 -23.24 -2.68 25.15
CA ASP A 271 -23.23 -4.10 24.80
C ASP A 271 -23.62 -4.41 23.35
N GLN A 272 -24.32 -3.50 22.66
CA GLN A 272 -24.70 -3.68 21.25
C GLN A 272 -23.64 -3.17 20.27
N LEU A 273 -22.68 -2.38 20.78
CA LEU A 273 -21.60 -1.84 19.96
C LEU A 273 -20.47 -2.86 19.84
N GLY A 274 -19.90 -2.94 18.65
CA GLY A 274 -18.75 -3.78 18.38
C GLY A 274 -17.51 -3.27 19.09
N LYS A 275 -16.57 -4.17 19.33
CA LYS A 275 -15.24 -3.84 19.85
C LYS A 275 -14.21 -4.32 18.84
N ALA A 276 -13.21 -3.49 18.61
CA ALA A 276 -12.01 -3.87 17.88
C ALA A 276 -10.79 -3.49 18.71
N ARG A 277 -9.68 -4.18 18.46
CA ARG A 277 -8.38 -3.83 19.00
C ARG A 277 -7.85 -2.57 18.33
N ARG A 278 -7.91 -2.54 17.00
CA ARG A 278 -7.45 -1.41 16.20
C ARG A 278 -8.24 -1.28 14.91
N VAL A 279 -8.50 -0.05 14.49
CA VAL A 279 -9.12 0.26 13.19
C VAL A 279 -8.28 1.30 12.47
N ILE A 280 -7.89 0.97 11.23
CA ILE A 280 -7.12 1.86 10.35
C ILE A 280 -7.98 2.17 9.12
N ILE A 281 -8.19 3.45 8.85
CA ILE A 281 -9.03 3.94 7.76
C ILE A 281 -8.20 4.83 6.86
N THR A 282 -8.04 4.44 5.60
CA THR A 282 -7.45 5.27 4.56
C THR A 282 -8.55 5.92 3.72
N LYS A 283 -8.16 6.65 2.67
CA LYS A 283 -9.11 7.23 1.71
C LYS A 283 -9.97 6.18 1.01
N ASP A 284 -9.39 5.01 0.73
CA ASP A 284 -9.98 4.00 -0.14
C ASP A 284 -10.33 2.69 0.58
N SER A 285 -9.73 2.41 1.76
CA SER A 285 -9.96 1.15 2.48
C SER A 285 -10.05 1.32 4.00
N THR A 286 -10.68 0.35 4.64
CA THR A 286 -10.74 0.22 6.11
C THR A 286 -10.26 -1.16 6.50
N THR A 287 -9.37 -1.23 7.49
CA THR A 287 -8.88 -2.47 8.10
C THR A 287 -9.29 -2.50 9.57
N ILE A 288 -9.93 -3.58 9.99
CA ILE A 288 -10.38 -3.81 11.36
C ILE A 288 -9.65 -5.03 11.91
N VAL A 289 -8.94 -4.83 13.02
CA VAL A 289 -8.29 -5.90 13.79
C VAL A 289 -9.14 -6.15 15.04
N ALA A 290 -9.68 -7.34 15.19
CA ALA A 290 -10.62 -7.68 16.26
C ALA A 290 -10.16 -8.93 17.04
N ASP A 291 -10.43 -8.93 18.35
CA ASP A 291 -10.07 -10.04 19.23
C ASP A 291 -11.33 -10.69 19.82
N GLY A 292 -11.29 -12.01 20.05
CA GLY A 292 -12.19 -12.71 20.97
C GLY A 292 -13.45 -13.36 20.40
N ASN A 293 -13.75 -13.24 19.09
CA ASN A 293 -14.95 -13.82 18.46
C ASN A 293 -14.69 -15.00 17.51
N GLU A 294 -13.57 -15.71 17.68
CA GLU A 294 -13.13 -16.79 16.77
C GLU A 294 -14.22 -17.86 16.50
N ALA A 295 -14.99 -18.26 17.52
CA ALA A 295 -16.01 -19.28 17.37
C ALA A 295 -17.18 -18.81 16.48
N ALA A 296 -17.59 -17.54 16.62
CA ALA A 296 -18.65 -16.95 15.82
C ALA A 296 -18.18 -16.75 14.37
N VAL A 297 -16.93 -16.29 14.19
CA VAL A 297 -16.27 -16.15 12.88
C VAL A 297 -16.19 -17.50 12.17
N LYS A 298 -15.70 -18.56 12.83
CA LYS A 298 -15.65 -19.92 12.25
C LYS A 298 -17.04 -20.43 11.82
N THR A 299 -18.05 -20.21 12.65
CA THR A 299 -19.44 -20.57 12.30
C THR A 299 -19.91 -19.82 11.06
N ARG A 300 -19.59 -18.53 10.95
CA ARG A 300 -19.94 -17.71 9.78
C ARG A 300 -19.18 -18.13 8.52
N VAL A 301 -17.90 -18.48 8.62
CA VAL A 301 -17.09 -19.06 7.55
C VAL A 301 -17.75 -20.32 6.99
N GLU A 302 -18.17 -21.24 7.88
CA GLU A 302 -18.83 -22.49 7.48
C GLU A 302 -20.17 -22.24 6.78
N GLN A 303 -20.96 -21.27 7.26
CA GLN A 303 -22.20 -20.85 6.60
C GLN A 303 -21.94 -20.35 5.17
N ILE A 304 -20.93 -19.49 4.98
CA ILE A 304 -20.60 -18.96 3.66
C ILE A 304 -20.09 -20.08 2.74
N ARG A 305 -19.26 -21.01 3.24
CA ARG A 305 -18.81 -22.17 2.47
C ARG A 305 -19.98 -23.03 1.97
N ARG A 306 -20.95 -23.29 2.83
CA ARG A 306 -22.16 -24.03 2.46
C ARG A 306 -23.00 -23.27 1.41
N GLN A 307 -23.12 -21.95 1.53
CA GLN A 307 -23.80 -21.13 0.53
C GLN A 307 -23.11 -21.19 -0.85
N ILE A 308 -21.78 -21.27 -0.89
CA ILE A 308 -21.01 -21.42 -2.14
C ILE A 308 -21.33 -22.76 -2.83
N GLU A 309 -21.49 -23.83 -2.06
CA GLU A 309 -21.82 -25.16 -2.56
C GLU A 309 -23.26 -25.26 -3.07
N GLU A 310 -24.21 -24.64 -2.36
CA GLU A 310 -25.64 -24.67 -2.70
C GLU A 310 -25.99 -23.76 -3.89
N THR A 311 -25.18 -22.75 -4.17
CA THR A 311 -25.46 -21.78 -5.23
C THR A 311 -25.02 -22.32 -6.60
N GLU A 312 -25.86 -22.18 -7.64
CA GLU A 312 -25.49 -22.56 -9.02
C GLU A 312 -24.97 -21.38 -9.85
N SER A 313 -25.24 -20.15 -9.41
CA SER A 313 -24.80 -18.89 -10.04
C SER A 313 -23.29 -18.68 -9.89
N SER A 314 -22.56 -18.60 -11.01
CA SER A 314 -21.12 -18.30 -11.00
C SER A 314 -20.80 -16.94 -10.37
N TYR A 315 -21.65 -15.95 -10.63
CA TYR A 315 -21.52 -14.60 -10.08
C TYR A 315 -21.66 -14.57 -8.56
N ASP A 316 -22.59 -15.33 -7.99
CA ASP A 316 -22.76 -15.36 -6.54
C ASP A 316 -21.69 -16.22 -5.86
N LYS A 317 -21.18 -17.27 -6.52
CA LYS A 317 -19.99 -18.00 -6.05
C LYS A 317 -18.78 -17.09 -5.91
N GLU A 318 -18.46 -16.31 -6.93
CA GLU A 318 -17.35 -15.36 -6.92
C GLU A 318 -17.48 -14.37 -5.75
N LYS A 319 -18.70 -13.84 -5.53
CA LYS A 319 -18.95 -12.85 -4.47
C LYS A 319 -18.99 -13.43 -3.07
N LEU A 320 -19.43 -14.67 -2.91
CA LEU A 320 -19.31 -15.39 -1.65
C LEU A 320 -17.86 -15.79 -1.37
N GLN A 321 -17.06 -16.11 -2.40
CA GLN A 321 -15.62 -16.35 -2.28
C GLN A 321 -14.87 -15.09 -1.83
N GLU A 322 -15.19 -13.91 -2.38
CA GLU A 322 -14.62 -12.63 -1.92
C GLU A 322 -14.91 -12.37 -0.44
N ARG A 323 -16.16 -12.63 0.01
CA ARG A 323 -16.53 -12.48 1.43
C ARG A 323 -15.82 -13.50 2.32
N LEU A 324 -15.75 -14.75 1.87
CA LEU A 324 -15.06 -15.82 2.56
C LEU A 324 -13.58 -15.49 2.73
N ALA A 325 -12.90 -15.02 1.68
CA ALA A 325 -11.49 -14.64 1.73
C ALA A 325 -11.27 -13.52 2.76
N LYS A 326 -12.11 -12.47 2.74
CA LYS A 326 -12.03 -11.35 3.69
C LYS A 326 -12.29 -11.72 5.14
N LEU A 327 -13.07 -12.78 5.40
CA LEU A 327 -13.43 -13.22 6.75
C LEU A 327 -12.55 -14.38 7.26
N SER A 328 -11.94 -15.16 6.37
CA SER A 328 -11.10 -16.33 6.72
C SER A 328 -9.60 -16.09 6.60
N GLY A 329 -9.17 -15.08 5.85
CA GLY A 329 -7.76 -14.72 5.70
C GLY A 329 -7.13 -14.16 6.98
N GLY A 330 -7.94 -13.67 7.91
CA GLY A 330 -7.47 -13.03 9.14
C GLY A 330 -6.60 -11.80 8.87
N VAL A 331 -5.95 -11.30 9.93
CA VAL A 331 -4.99 -10.21 9.85
C VAL A 331 -3.72 -10.63 10.60
N ALA A 332 -2.59 -10.61 9.88
CA ALA A 332 -1.28 -10.78 10.48
C ALA A 332 -0.84 -9.42 11.05
N VAL A 333 -0.64 -9.36 12.36
CA VAL A 333 -0.17 -8.17 13.06
C VAL A 333 1.31 -8.36 13.37
N ILE A 334 2.15 -7.51 12.80
CA ILE A 334 3.58 -7.47 13.11
C ILE A 334 3.80 -6.33 14.10
N LYS A 335 4.19 -6.68 15.33
CA LYS A 335 4.54 -5.72 16.39
C LYS A 335 6.02 -5.40 16.28
N VAL A 336 6.35 -4.20 15.86
CA VAL A 336 7.73 -3.75 15.66
C VAL A 336 8.35 -3.40 17.01
N GLY A 337 9.31 -4.21 17.45
CA GLY A 337 10.11 -3.95 18.64
C GLY A 337 11.39 -3.18 18.31
N ALA A 338 11.79 -2.27 19.22
CA ALA A 338 13.07 -1.56 19.12
C ALA A 338 13.53 -1.02 20.48
N ALA A 339 14.82 -0.69 20.59
CA ALA A 339 15.41 -0.16 21.82
C ALA A 339 15.08 1.32 22.06
N THR A 340 14.78 2.07 20.99
CA THR A 340 14.44 3.49 21.06
C THR A 340 13.27 3.81 20.13
N GLU A 341 12.52 4.88 20.44
CA GLU A 341 11.40 5.33 19.60
C GLU A 341 11.84 5.69 18.17
N THR A 342 13.04 6.25 18.01
CA THR A 342 13.58 6.63 16.69
C THR A 342 13.86 5.39 15.85
N GLU A 343 14.47 4.36 16.45
CA GLU A 343 14.71 3.09 15.77
C GLU A 343 13.40 2.36 15.45
N MET A 344 12.41 2.42 16.35
CA MET A 344 11.08 1.84 16.12
C MET A 344 10.41 2.44 14.89
N LYS A 345 10.46 3.78 14.76
CA LYS A 345 9.89 4.48 13.60
C LYS A 345 10.61 4.13 12.30
N ASP A 346 11.94 4.09 12.30
CA ASP A 346 12.74 3.69 11.12
C ASP A 346 12.44 2.25 10.71
N ARG A 347 12.45 1.30 11.65
CA ARG A 347 12.09 -0.10 11.39
C ARG A 347 10.67 -0.24 10.85
N LYS A 348 9.71 0.47 11.44
CA LYS A 348 8.31 0.45 11.00
C LYS A 348 8.16 0.91 9.55
N LEU A 349 8.84 1.98 9.15
CA LEU A 349 8.85 2.45 7.76
C LEU A 349 9.44 1.40 6.81
N ARG A 350 10.59 0.81 7.15
CA ARG A 350 11.21 -0.26 6.34
C ARG A 350 10.32 -1.51 6.21
N LEU A 351 9.65 -1.91 7.30
CA LEU A 351 8.70 -3.02 7.24
C LEU A 351 7.49 -2.72 6.36
N GLU A 352 7.02 -1.47 6.36
CA GLU A 352 5.88 -1.05 5.54
C GLU A 352 6.21 -1.13 4.05
N ASP A 353 7.38 -0.59 3.66
CA ASP A 353 7.87 -0.66 2.29
C ASP A 353 8.03 -2.13 1.86
N ALA A 354 8.61 -2.98 2.74
CA ALA A 354 8.76 -4.41 2.46
C ALA A 354 7.42 -5.16 2.31
N ILE A 355 6.42 -4.86 3.12
CA ILE A 355 5.08 -5.46 2.99
C ILE A 355 4.42 -5.03 1.68
N ASN A 356 4.58 -3.78 1.26
CA ASN A 356 3.96 -3.32 0.03
C ASN A 356 4.68 -3.88 -1.21
N ALA A 357 6.02 -3.90 -1.20
CA ALA A 357 6.82 -4.50 -2.26
C ALA A 357 6.55 -6.00 -2.42
N THR A 358 6.47 -6.76 -1.33
CA THR A 358 6.12 -8.20 -1.40
C THR A 358 4.72 -8.44 -1.96
N LYS A 359 3.73 -7.57 -1.66
CA LYS A 359 2.40 -7.65 -2.29
C LYS A 359 2.46 -7.38 -3.78
N ALA A 360 3.14 -6.31 -4.21
CA ALA A 360 3.30 -5.97 -5.62
C ALA A 360 3.98 -7.12 -6.38
N ALA A 361 5.01 -7.72 -5.79
CA ALA A 361 5.75 -8.84 -6.37
C ALA A 361 4.88 -10.12 -6.50
N VAL A 362 3.95 -10.36 -5.58
CA VAL A 362 2.98 -11.47 -5.68
C VAL A 362 1.93 -11.22 -6.77
N GLU A 363 1.56 -9.96 -7.03
CA GLU A 363 0.58 -9.58 -8.05
C GLU A 363 1.16 -9.55 -9.48
N GLU A 364 2.34 -8.94 -9.65
CA GLU A 364 2.94 -8.68 -10.97
C GLU A 364 4.12 -9.61 -11.32
N GLY A 365 4.67 -10.31 -10.34
CA GLY A 365 5.89 -11.11 -10.47
C GLY A 365 7.17 -10.32 -10.17
N ILE A 366 8.31 -10.98 -10.34
CA ILE A 366 9.65 -10.43 -10.04
C ILE A 366 10.56 -10.42 -11.26
N VAL A 367 11.50 -9.48 -11.26
CA VAL A 367 12.56 -9.35 -12.28
C VAL A 367 13.95 -9.25 -11.64
N PRO A 368 15.06 -9.45 -12.41
CA PRO A 368 16.41 -9.21 -11.91
C PRO A 368 16.58 -7.78 -11.38
N GLY A 369 16.89 -7.66 -10.09
CA GLY A 369 16.92 -6.38 -9.40
C GLY A 369 18.20 -5.57 -9.61
N GLY A 370 18.38 -4.55 -8.78
CA GLY A 370 19.57 -3.69 -8.80
C GLY A 370 19.71 -2.86 -10.08
N GLY A 371 18.61 -2.69 -10.83
CA GLY A 371 18.58 -2.03 -12.13
C GLY A 371 19.11 -2.88 -13.30
N THR A 372 19.39 -4.15 -13.08
CA THR A 372 19.90 -5.10 -14.09
C THR A 372 18.93 -5.24 -15.27
N THR A 373 17.64 -5.40 -14.97
CA THR A 373 16.56 -5.48 -15.98
C THR A 373 16.58 -4.29 -16.93
N TYR A 374 16.75 -3.06 -16.41
CA TYR A 374 16.79 -1.87 -17.25
C TYR A 374 18.01 -1.84 -18.20
N VAL A 375 19.18 -2.27 -17.72
CA VAL A 375 20.39 -2.31 -18.54
C VAL A 375 20.26 -3.30 -19.69
N HIS A 376 19.66 -4.46 -19.43
CA HIS A 376 19.46 -5.51 -20.45
C HIS A 376 18.38 -5.17 -21.48
N LEU A 377 17.34 -4.43 -21.08
CA LEU A 377 16.30 -3.98 -22.00
C LEU A 377 16.71 -2.76 -22.85
N ALA A 378 17.77 -2.05 -22.45
CA ALA A 378 18.20 -0.83 -23.15
C ALA A 378 18.64 -1.05 -24.61
N PRO A 379 19.44 -2.09 -24.95
CA PRO A 379 19.75 -2.43 -26.34
C PRO A 379 18.53 -2.84 -27.15
N GLU A 380 17.62 -3.63 -26.58
CA GLU A 380 16.41 -4.08 -27.27
C GLU A 380 15.51 -2.88 -27.61
N LEU A 381 15.32 -1.95 -26.66
CA LEU A 381 14.62 -0.70 -26.91
C LEU A 381 15.30 0.13 -28.00
N HIS A 382 16.64 0.19 -28.01
CA HIS A 382 17.38 0.93 -29.02
C HIS A 382 17.12 0.36 -30.43
N THR A 383 17.26 -0.95 -30.60
CA THR A 383 17.00 -1.63 -31.86
C THR A 383 15.56 -1.44 -32.33
N TRP A 384 14.59 -1.60 -31.42
CA TRP A 384 13.18 -1.37 -31.74
C TRP A 384 12.92 0.08 -32.15
N ALA A 385 13.48 1.05 -31.43
CA ALA A 385 13.29 2.46 -31.71
C ALA A 385 13.84 2.83 -33.09
N THR A 386 15.06 2.41 -33.42
CA THR A 386 15.69 2.69 -34.72
C THR A 386 14.92 2.07 -35.89
N ALA A 387 14.25 0.94 -35.69
CA ALA A 387 13.46 0.29 -36.72
C ALA A 387 12.06 0.93 -36.91
N ASN A 388 11.45 1.46 -35.86
CA ASN A 388 10.03 1.84 -35.85
C ASN A 388 9.76 3.35 -35.75
N LEU A 389 10.73 4.15 -35.29
CA LEU A 389 10.58 5.57 -35.05
C LEU A 389 11.53 6.37 -35.94
N THR A 390 11.13 7.60 -36.27
CA THR A 390 11.94 8.50 -37.09
C THR A 390 11.95 9.91 -36.50
N GLY A 391 12.96 10.69 -36.90
CA GLY A 391 13.10 12.09 -36.48
C GLY A 391 13.16 12.27 -34.96
N GLU A 392 12.40 13.22 -34.45
CA GLU A 392 12.43 13.59 -33.03
C GLU A 392 11.75 12.55 -32.13
N GLU A 393 10.84 11.72 -32.66
CA GLU A 393 10.29 10.59 -31.90
C GLU A 393 11.37 9.53 -31.62
N LEU A 394 12.24 9.26 -32.59
CA LEU A 394 13.40 8.39 -32.39
C LEU A 394 14.35 8.96 -31.33
N THR A 395 14.63 10.26 -31.39
CA THR A 395 15.45 10.95 -30.37
C THR A 395 14.83 10.78 -28.98
N GLY A 396 13.51 10.94 -28.85
CA GLY A 396 12.79 10.71 -27.60
C GLY A 396 12.98 9.31 -27.04
N ALA A 397 12.86 8.28 -27.89
CA ALA A 397 13.07 6.89 -27.46
C ALA A 397 14.54 6.59 -27.08
N ILE A 398 15.51 7.18 -27.79
CA ILE A 398 16.94 7.05 -27.46
C ILE A 398 17.26 7.68 -26.11
N ILE A 399 16.60 8.78 -25.73
CA ILE A 399 16.76 9.39 -24.40
C ILE A 399 16.38 8.37 -23.31
N VAL A 400 15.25 7.68 -23.47
CA VAL A 400 14.82 6.64 -22.53
C VAL A 400 15.85 5.50 -22.47
N SER A 401 16.27 4.97 -23.63
CA SER A 401 17.29 3.91 -23.70
C SER A 401 18.58 4.27 -22.96
N LYS A 402 19.05 5.52 -23.06
CA LYS A 402 20.23 6.00 -22.30
C LYS A 402 19.95 6.11 -20.80
N ALA A 403 18.77 6.59 -20.43
CA ALA A 403 18.36 6.79 -19.04
C ALA A 403 18.25 5.48 -18.24
N LEU A 404 17.94 4.36 -18.89
CA LEU A 404 17.82 3.04 -18.26
C LEU A 404 19.09 2.58 -17.53
N SER A 405 20.27 3.07 -17.92
CA SER A 405 21.53 2.76 -17.22
C SER A 405 21.74 3.56 -15.93
N ALA A 406 20.91 4.57 -15.64
CA ALA A 406 21.10 5.48 -14.51
C ALA A 406 20.95 4.81 -13.13
N PRO A 407 19.97 3.90 -12.89
CA PRO A 407 19.84 3.22 -11.61
C PRO A 407 21.09 2.40 -11.23
N VAL A 408 21.55 1.49 -12.11
CA VAL A 408 22.78 0.69 -11.89
C VAL A 408 24.00 1.59 -11.65
N LYS A 409 24.15 2.65 -12.44
CA LYS A 409 25.25 3.61 -12.27
C LYS A 409 25.22 4.28 -10.91
N ARG A 410 24.03 4.64 -10.42
CA ARG A 410 23.86 5.31 -9.13
C ARG A 410 24.16 4.36 -7.98
N ILE A 411 23.63 3.13 -8.03
CA ILE A 411 23.89 2.09 -7.03
C ILE A 411 25.39 1.79 -6.95
N ALA A 412 26.05 1.52 -8.08
CA ALA A 412 27.47 1.24 -8.13
C ALA A 412 28.34 2.41 -7.64
N ALA A 413 27.99 3.65 -8.01
CA ALA A 413 28.70 4.84 -7.55
C ALA A 413 28.57 5.05 -6.03
N ASN A 414 27.38 4.80 -5.46
CA ASN A 414 27.16 4.88 -4.01
C ASN A 414 27.97 3.81 -3.26
N ALA A 415 28.18 2.63 -3.88
CA ALA A 415 29.04 1.56 -3.36
C ALA A 415 30.55 1.79 -3.61
N GLY A 416 30.94 2.92 -4.21
CA GLY A 416 32.36 3.27 -4.44
C GLY A 416 32.96 2.70 -5.73
N PHE A 417 32.16 2.06 -6.59
CA PHE A 417 32.60 1.51 -7.88
C PHE A 417 32.35 2.49 -9.03
N ASN A 418 33.04 2.27 -10.16
CA ASN A 418 32.79 3.05 -11.37
C ASN A 418 31.50 2.56 -12.07
N GLY A 419 30.40 3.29 -11.85
CA GLY A 419 29.10 2.89 -12.38
C GLY A 419 29.02 2.75 -13.90
N ALA A 420 29.83 3.49 -14.67
CA ALA A 420 29.83 3.34 -16.13
C ALA A 420 30.43 2.00 -16.58
N VAL A 421 31.52 1.57 -15.91
CA VAL A 421 32.16 0.27 -16.16
C VAL A 421 31.23 -0.87 -15.74
N ILE A 422 30.60 -0.74 -14.56
CA ILE A 422 29.66 -1.75 -14.08
C ILE A 422 28.46 -1.89 -15.04
N ALA A 423 27.85 -0.78 -15.46
CA ALA A 423 26.71 -0.84 -16.37
C ALA A 423 27.05 -1.47 -17.73
N GLU A 424 28.28 -1.26 -18.25
CA GLU A 424 28.71 -1.91 -19.49
C GLU A 424 28.96 -3.41 -19.28
N ASN A 425 29.63 -3.78 -18.19
CA ASN A 425 29.87 -5.19 -17.86
C ASN A 425 28.57 -5.97 -17.63
N VAL A 426 27.55 -5.36 -17.02
CA VAL A 426 26.22 -5.99 -16.89
C VAL A 426 25.62 -6.22 -18.28
N ARG A 427 25.70 -5.24 -19.19
CA ARG A 427 25.14 -5.36 -20.54
C ARG A 427 25.73 -6.52 -21.36
N GLU A 428 27.00 -6.85 -21.15
CA GLU A 428 27.68 -7.94 -21.88
C GLU A 428 27.35 -9.34 -21.36
N LYS A 429 26.64 -9.44 -20.23
CA LYS A 429 26.32 -10.70 -19.56
C LYS A 429 24.91 -11.18 -19.88
N ASP A 430 24.59 -12.39 -19.41
CA ASP A 430 23.24 -12.95 -19.55
C ASP A 430 22.21 -12.13 -18.75
N PHE A 431 20.94 -12.21 -19.16
CA PHE A 431 19.85 -11.38 -18.62
C PHE A 431 19.69 -11.45 -17.08
N ASN A 432 19.89 -12.63 -16.50
CA ASN A 432 19.78 -12.80 -15.04
C ASN A 432 21.02 -12.32 -14.29
N ILE A 433 22.15 -12.12 -14.97
CA ILE A 433 23.40 -11.76 -14.31
C ILE A 433 23.45 -10.25 -14.15
N GLY A 434 23.57 -9.81 -12.90
CA GLY A 434 23.65 -8.42 -12.51
C GLY A 434 24.89 -8.14 -11.68
N PHE A 435 24.92 -6.95 -11.08
CA PHE A 435 25.99 -6.54 -10.17
C PHE A 435 25.45 -6.45 -8.75
N ASN A 436 25.96 -7.31 -7.86
CA ASN A 436 25.67 -7.20 -6.44
C ASN A 436 26.58 -6.12 -5.84
N ALA A 437 26.00 -4.98 -5.48
CA ALA A 437 26.73 -3.84 -4.94
C ALA A 437 27.27 -4.05 -3.51
N MET A 438 26.76 -5.05 -2.77
CA MET A 438 27.24 -5.39 -1.43
C MET A 438 28.51 -6.21 -1.47
N THR A 439 28.58 -7.20 -2.37
CA THR A 439 29.75 -8.09 -2.53
C THR A 439 30.75 -7.57 -3.55
N GLY A 440 30.30 -6.75 -4.51
CA GLY A 440 31.09 -6.27 -5.64
C GLY A 440 31.24 -7.30 -6.76
N GLU A 441 30.44 -8.38 -6.75
CA GLU A 441 30.54 -9.48 -7.70
C GLU A 441 29.42 -9.45 -8.76
N PHE A 442 29.65 -10.13 -9.88
CA PHE A 442 28.65 -10.35 -10.91
C PHE A 442 28.07 -11.75 -10.78
N GLU A 443 26.80 -11.85 -10.45
CA GLU A 443 26.14 -13.10 -10.13
C GLU A 443 24.69 -13.13 -10.65
N ASP A 444 24.09 -14.32 -10.66
CA ASP A 444 22.67 -14.46 -11.01
C ASP A 444 21.81 -13.83 -9.90
N MET A 445 21.07 -12.79 -10.27
CA MET A 445 20.31 -11.96 -9.34
C MET A 445 19.18 -12.73 -8.66
N PHE A 446 18.59 -13.75 -9.30
CA PHE A 446 17.59 -14.59 -8.66
C PHE A 446 18.22 -15.52 -7.62
N VAL A 447 19.40 -16.07 -7.92
CA VAL A 447 20.13 -16.96 -7.00
C VAL A 447 20.65 -16.18 -5.81
N ALA A 448 21.19 -14.99 -6.04
CA ALA A 448 21.61 -14.05 -5.01
C ALA A 448 20.44 -13.50 -4.17
N GLY A 449 19.21 -13.63 -4.68
CA GLY A 449 18.02 -13.07 -4.03
C GLY A 449 18.00 -11.55 -4.09
N ILE A 450 18.46 -10.95 -5.19
CA ILE A 450 18.36 -9.51 -5.50
C ILE A 450 17.33 -9.37 -6.63
N VAL A 451 16.07 -9.29 -6.25
CA VAL A 451 14.90 -9.23 -7.13
C VAL A 451 14.12 -7.95 -6.86
N ASP A 452 13.57 -7.37 -7.92
CA ASP A 452 12.70 -6.19 -7.86
C ASP A 452 11.29 -6.56 -8.34
#